data_AF-A0A1W9X9L0-F1
#
_entry.id   AF-A0A1W9X9L0-F1
#
_cell.length_a   1.000
_cell.length_b   1.000
_cell.length_c   1.000
_cell.angle_alpha   90.00
_cell.angle_beta   90.00
_cell.angle_gamma   90.00
#
_symmetry.space_group_name_H-M   'P 1'
#
loop_
_entity.id
_entity.type
_entity.pdbx_description
1 polymer ?
#
loop_
_entity_poly.entity_id
_entity_poly.type
_entity_poly.pdbx_seq_one_letter_code
_entity_poly.pdbx_strand_id
1 'polypeptide(L)'
;MNPDASSLSLADPESFGYLSPRRASIVLNGSQLEFAPESEVSVTGGDVSFTGTETQLAGMIVEGGNIHIHATGEQTGEVRITGKADFEMRGNLLMESARIESGGDGGGNILIQAGSMEADASAIIADNTGSENAQDGTEVRVGGMLELISGAKISSSTWSEGNECVCNDLPPFVKGGRGGFLTMKSEK
;
A
#
# COMPACT_ATOMS: atom_id res chain seq x y z
N MET A 1 -19.25 60.99 -22.15
CA MET A 1 -18.36 60.23 -21.24
C MET A 1 -19.22 59.14 -20.64
N ASN A 2 -18.89 57.88 -20.92
CA ASN A 2 -19.63 56.70 -20.43
C ASN A 2 -18.75 56.01 -19.36
N PRO A 3 -19.20 55.88 -18.10
CA PRO A 3 -18.35 55.38 -17.00
C PRO A 3 -18.29 53.83 -16.87
N ASP A 4 -18.96 53.06 -17.72
CA ASP A 4 -19.15 51.61 -17.50
C ASP A 4 -18.16 50.69 -18.22
N ALA A 5 -16.86 50.86 -17.97
CA ALA A 5 -15.86 49.90 -18.44
C ALA A 5 -14.90 49.48 -17.30
N SER A 6 -15.44 48.87 -16.25
CA SER A 6 -14.66 47.99 -15.36
C SER A 6 -15.02 46.55 -15.68
N SER A 7 -14.28 45.93 -16.60
CA SER A 7 -14.28 44.47 -16.71
C SER A 7 -13.36 43.92 -15.62
N LEU A 8 -13.95 43.48 -14.51
CA LEU A 8 -13.26 42.57 -13.59
C LEU A 8 -13.05 41.25 -14.34
N SER A 9 -11.86 41.03 -14.89
CA SER A 9 -11.50 39.71 -15.40
C SER A 9 -11.21 38.82 -14.19
N LEU A 10 -12.14 37.92 -13.88
CA LEU A 10 -11.84 36.77 -13.04
C LEU A 10 -10.90 35.89 -13.87
N ALA A 11 -9.60 35.98 -13.64
CA ALA A 11 -8.67 35.04 -14.24
C ALA A 11 -8.90 33.67 -13.59
N ASP A 12 -8.94 32.61 -14.38
CA ASP A 12 -8.98 31.25 -13.84
C ASP A 12 -7.78 31.07 -12.87
N PRO A 13 -7.94 30.40 -11.72
CA PRO A 13 -6.86 30.25 -10.72
C PRO A 13 -5.54 29.74 -11.32
N GLU A 14 -5.63 28.95 -12.39
CA GLU A 14 -4.54 28.42 -13.20
C GLU A 14 -3.62 29.51 -13.78
N SER A 15 -4.16 30.71 -14.06
CA SER A 15 -3.38 31.89 -14.52
C SER A 15 -2.48 32.49 -13.45
N PHE A 16 -2.62 32.10 -12.17
CA PHE A 16 -1.73 32.52 -11.09
C PHE A 16 -0.53 31.59 -10.89
N GLY A 17 -0.32 30.63 -11.81
CA GLY A 17 0.81 29.70 -11.69
C GLY A 17 0.65 28.71 -10.53
N TYR A 18 -0.58 28.52 -10.03
CA TYR A 18 -0.91 27.34 -9.25
C TYR A 18 -0.87 26.16 -10.21
N LEU A 19 0.31 25.57 -10.33
CA LEU A 19 0.49 24.27 -10.94
C LEU A 19 -0.57 23.35 -10.32
N SER A 20 -1.33 22.65 -11.16
CA SER A 20 -2.23 21.59 -10.69
C SER A 20 -1.48 20.75 -9.65
N PRO A 21 -2.06 20.47 -8.47
CA PRO A 21 -1.34 19.83 -7.39
C PRO A 21 -0.79 18.48 -7.85
N ARG A 22 0.51 18.44 -8.15
CA ARG A 22 1.21 17.22 -8.51
C ARG A 22 1.53 16.50 -7.21
N ARG A 23 0.90 15.35 -6.98
CA ARG A 23 1.21 14.57 -5.78
C ARG A 23 2.68 14.17 -5.83
N ALA A 24 3.37 14.42 -4.72
CA ALA A 24 4.75 14.00 -4.56
C ALA A 24 4.80 12.47 -4.41
N SER A 25 5.87 11.87 -4.92
CA SER A 25 6.21 10.48 -4.62
C SER A 25 6.73 10.38 -3.19
N ILE A 26 6.42 9.27 -2.52
CA ILE A 26 6.98 8.94 -1.20
C ILE A 26 8.08 7.91 -1.40
N VAL A 27 9.24 8.16 -0.79
CA VAL A 27 10.42 7.29 -0.89
C VAL A 27 10.94 6.99 0.50
N LEU A 28 11.03 5.71 0.84
CA LEU A 28 11.78 5.21 2.00
C LEU A 28 13.04 4.51 1.48
N ASN A 29 14.20 5.11 1.73
CA ASN A 29 15.49 4.60 1.26
C ASN A 29 16.36 4.13 2.43
N GLY A 30 16.66 2.84 2.46
CA GLY A 30 17.44 2.17 3.51
C GLY A 30 16.87 2.32 4.91
N SER A 31 15.61 2.76 5.06
CA SER A 31 15.05 3.12 6.36
C SER A 31 13.91 2.19 6.72
N GLN A 32 13.87 1.77 7.98
CA GLN A 32 12.77 1.02 8.56
C GLN A 32 12.02 1.93 9.54
N LEU A 33 10.71 2.06 9.34
CA LEU A 33 9.82 2.75 10.26
C LEU A 33 9.14 1.72 11.14
N GLU A 34 9.35 1.82 12.45
CA GLU A 34 8.70 0.97 13.44
C GLU A 34 7.71 1.81 14.23
N PHE A 35 6.50 1.30 14.38
CA PHE A 35 5.40 1.99 15.05
C PHE A 35 5.00 1.24 16.32
N ALA A 36 4.26 1.92 17.19
CA ALA A 36 3.68 1.26 18.36
C ALA A 36 2.75 0.11 17.91
N PRO A 37 2.66 -1.00 18.67
CA PRO A 37 1.72 -2.07 18.40
C PRO A 37 0.28 -1.57 18.25
N GLU A 38 -0.52 -2.29 17.47
CA GLU A 38 -1.95 -2.04 17.22
C GLU A 38 -2.24 -0.67 16.58
N SER A 39 -1.22 0.02 16.05
CA SER A 39 -1.39 1.31 15.39
C SER A 39 -2.00 1.17 14.00
N GLU A 40 -2.71 2.21 13.56
CA GLU A 40 -3.08 2.39 12.15
C GLU A 40 -2.09 3.34 11.48
N VAL A 41 -1.48 2.88 10.38
CA VAL A 41 -0.46 3.63 9.64
C VAL A 41 -0.84 3.66 8.17
N SER A 42 -0.76 4.84 7.55
CA SER A 42 -1.12 5.02 6.14
C SER A 42 -0.10 5.86 5.40
N VAL A 43 0.30 5.37 4.22
CA VAL A 43 1.22 6.02 3.30
C VAL A 43 0.49 6.25 1.98
N THR A 44 0.31 7.51 1.60
CA THR A 44 -0.39 7.90 0.37
C THR A 44 0.47 8.85 -0.45
N GLY A 45 0.89 8.42 -1.64
CA GLY A 45 1.73 9.20 -2.54
C GLY A 45 1.21 9.17 -3.99
N GLY A 46 1.85 9.94 -4.86
CA GLY A 46 1.73 9.73 -6.31
C GLY A 46 2.25 8.34 -6.65
N ASP A 47 3.57 8.18 -6.61
CA ASP A 47 4.21 6.86 -6.49
C ASP A 47 4.68 6.62 -5.07
N VAL A 48 4.89 5.36 -4.71
CA VAL A 48 5.44 4.96 -3.41
C VAL A 48 6.59 3.98 -3.65
N SER A 49 7.74 4.21 -3.04
CA SER A 49 8.86 3.28 -3.10
C SER A 49 9.50 2.99 -1.75
N PHE A 50 9.84 1.72 -1.56
CA PHE A 50 10.63 1.21 -0.44
C PHE A 50 11.86 0.53 -1.05
N THR A 51 13.03 1.14 -0.85
CA THR A 51 14.29 0.65 -1.44
C THR A 51 15.30 0.43 -0.34
N GLY A 52 15.61 -0.82 -0.08
CA GLY A 52 16.68 -1.25 0.82
C GLY A 52 17.90 -1.75 0.07
N THR A 53 18.70 -2.53 0.78
CA THR A 53 19.81 -3.33 0.26
C THR A 53 19.75 -4.71 0.89
N GLU A 54 20.54 -5.66 0.38
CA GLU A 54 20.65 -7.01 0.95
C GLU A 54 20.97 -7.01 2.46
N THR A 55 21.71 -6.00 2.93
CA THR A 55 22.14 -5.88 4.34
C THR A 55 21.25 -4.97 5.19
N GLN A 56 20.36 -4.20 4.56
CA GLN A 56 19.54 -3.20 5.25
C GLN A 56 18.22 -3.04 4.52
N LEU A 57 17.18 -3.68 5.04
CA LEU A 57 15.84 -3.60 4.47
C LEU A 57 15.25 -2.20 4.69
N ALA A 58 14.53 -1.70 3.69
CA ALA A 58 13.61 -0.58 3.88
C ALA A 58 12.23 -1.10 4.23
N GLY A 59 11.41 -0.34 4.95
CA GLY A 59 10.07 -0.83 5.24
C GLY A 59 9.34 -0.22 6.42
N MET A 60 8.28 -0.92 6.82
CA MET A 60 7.38 -0.53 7.89
C MET A 60 7.02 -1.76 8.73
N ILE A 61 7.02 -1.60 10.05
CA ILE A 61 6.65 -2.64 11.01
C ILE A 61 5.61 -2.09 11.99
N VAL A 62 4.48 -2.78 12.12
CA VAL A 62 3.43 -2.47 13.09
C VAL A 62 2.89 -3.77 13.70
N GLU A 63 3.33 -4.16 14.89
CA GLU A 63 2.86 -5.42 15.51
C GLU A 63 1.34 -5.38 15.76
N GLY A 64 0.60 -6.33 15.20
CA GLY A 64 -0.86 -6.43 15.38
C GLY A 64 -1.68 -5.27 14.80
N GLY A 65 -1.05 -4.35 14.07
CA GLY A 65 -1.67 -3.12 13.59
C GLY A 65 -2.16 -3.19 12.15
N ASN A 66 -2.42 -2.02 11.58
CA ASN A 66 -2.91 -1.84 10.21
C ASN A 66 -1.95 -0.98 9.40
N ILE A 67 -1.59 -1.45 8.21
CA ILE A 67 -0.75 -0.71 7.24
C ILE A 67 -1.53 -0.52 5.95
N HIS A 68 -1.78 0.73 5.58
CA HIS A 68 -2.40 1.09 4.31
C HIS A 68 -1.38 1.79 3.39
N ILE A 69 -1.24 1.32 2.15
CA ILE A 69 -0.34 1.92 1.15
C ILE A 69 -1.16 2.24 -0.11
N HIS A 70 -1.13 3.51 -0.52
CA HIS A 70 -1.85 3.99 -1.69
C HIS A 70 -0.88 4.70 -2.66
N ALA A 71 -0.67 4.11 -3.83
CA ALA A 71 0.05 4.71 -4.96
C ALA A 71 -0.96 5.26 -5.97
N THR A 72 -1.29 6.54 -5.84
CA THR A 72 -2.43 7.18 -6.52
C THR A 72 -2.14 7.66 -7.94
N GLY A 73 -0.86 7.83 -8.28
CA GLY A 73 -0.40 8.41 -9.53
C GLY A 73 -0.82 9.87 -9.66
N GLU A 74 -1.06 10.30 -10.90
CA GLU A 74 -1.49 11.67 -11.22
C GLU A 74 -3.02 11.88 -11.10
N GLN A 75 -3.73 10.95 -10.46
CA GLN A 75 -5.19 10.96 -10.42
C GLN A 75 -5.75 11.99 -9.45
N THR A 76 -6.74 12.74 -9.92
CA THR A 76 -7.51 13.73 -9.15
C THR A 76 -8.65 13.04 -8.41
N GLY A 77 -8.63 13.09 -7.09
CA GLY A 77 -9.65 12.48 -6.21
C GLY A 77 -9.23 12.52 -4.74
N GLU A 78 -10.19 12.49 -3.82
CA GLU A 78 -9.91 12.38 -2.39
C GLU A 78 -9.55 10.93 -2.06
N VAL A 79 -8.38 10.70 -1.45
CA VAL A 79 -7.97 9.37 -0.96
C VAL A 79 -8.46 9.27 0.48
N ARG A 80 -9.37 8.35 0.76
CA ARG A 80 -9.71 8.02 2.14
C ARG A 80 -8.57 7.20 2.74
N ILE A 81 -7.98 7.71 3.82
CA ILE A 81 -6.79 7.15 4.46
C ILE A 81 -7.10 5.81 5.18
N THR A 82 -8.36 5.61 5.56
CA THR A 82 -8.83 4.55 6.46
C THR A 82 -9.60 3.44 5.74
N GLY A 83 -9.39 3.23 4.45
CA GLY A 83 -10.13 2.18 3.75
C GLY A 83 -9.87 2.09 2.26
N LYS A 84 -10.67 1.25 1.62
CA LYS A 84 -10.61 0.97 0.19
C LYS A 84 -10.93 2.23 -0.60
N ALA A 85 -10.03 2.62 -1.49
CA ALA A 85 -10.31 3.65 -2.47
C ALA A 85 -11.38 3.17 -3.47
N ASP A 86 -12.35 4.06 -3.74
CA ASP A 86 -13.46 3.84 -4.68
C ASP A 86 -13.07 4.10 -6.15
N PHE A 87 -11.79 4.34 -6.42
CA PHE A 87 -11.26 4.67 -7.74
C PHE A 87 -10.00 3.86 -8.04
N GLU A 88 -9.77 3.63 -9.34
CA GLU A 88 -8.61 2.89 -9.81
C GLU A 88 -7.32 3.67 -9.59
N MET A 89 -6.48 3.20 -8.67
CA MET A 89 -5.13 3.72 -8.46
C MET A 89 -4.31 3.64 -9.76
N ARG A 90 -3.47 4.65 -10.01
CA ARG A 90 -2.61 4.73 -11.21
C ARG A 90 -1.12 4.88 -10.92
N GLY A 91 -0.75 5.01 -9.65
CA GLY A 91 0.66 5.15 -9.25
C GLY A 91 1.36 3.81 -9.18
N ASN A 92 2.67 3.85 -9.13
CA ASN A 92 3.51 2.67 -9.03
C ASN A 92 3.94 2.45 -7.58
N LEU A 93 3.85 1.20 -7.12
CA LEU A 93 4.48 0.74 -5.90
C LEU A 93 5.73 -0.07 -6.24
N LEU A 94 6.89 0.42 -5.83
CA LEU A 94 8.16 -0.30 -5.94
C LEU A 94 8.63 -0.77 -4.57
N MET A 95 8.97 -2.05 -4.46
CA MET A 95 9.57 -2.65 -3.29
C MET A 95 10.85 -3.39 -3.68
N GLU A 96 12.00 -2.90 -3.27
CA GLU A 96 13.30 -3.52 -3.54
C GLU A 96 14.01 -3.77 -2.21
N SER A 97 14.33 -5.02 -1.89
CA SER A 97 14.89 -5.38 -0.57
C SER A 97 14.11 -4.74 0.58
N ALA A 98 12.79 -4.87 0.55
CA ALA A 98 11.87 -4.20 1.45
C ALA A 98 11.01 -5.15 2.28
N ARG A 99 10.57 -4.71 3.46
CA ARG A 99 9.72 -5.48 4.36
C ARG A 99 8.58 -4.65 4.92
N ILE A 100 7.35 -5.05 4.63
CA ILE A 100 6.14 -4.52 5.25
C ILE A 100 5.57 -5.61 6.14
N GLU A 101 5.45 -5.33 7.44
CA GLU A 101 5.06 -6.33 8.42
C GLU A 101 4.03 -5.79 9.40
N SER A 102 2.91 -6.51 9.52
CA SER A 102 1.83 -6.20 10.44
C SER A 102 1.45 -7.38 11.36
N GLY A 103 2.28 -8.43 11.40
CA GLY A 103 1.97 -9.64 12.18
C GLY A 103 1.87 -9.40 13.69
N GLY A 104 1.16 -10.27 14.40
CA GLY A 104 0.91 -10.12 15.85
C GLY A 104 -0.15 -11.08 16.39
N ASP A 105 -0.54 -10.90 17.66
CA ASP A 105 -1.72 -11.58 18.24
C ASP A 105 -2.99 -11.00 17.61
N GLY A 106 -3.78 -11.84 16.93
CA GLY A 106 -4.87 -11.38 16.06
C GLY A 106 -4.41 -10.97 14.65
N GLY A 107 -3.15 -11.23 14.28
CA GLY A 107 -2.60 -10.84 12.97
C GLY A 107 -2.62 -9.32 12.76
N GLY A 108 -2.53 -8.88 11.50
CA GLY A 108 -2.70 -7.47 11.16
C GLY A 108 -3.28 -7.27 9.78
N ASN A 109 -3.71 -6.05 9.47
CA ASN A 109 -4.25 -5.70 8.17
C ASN A 109 -3.16 -5.04 7.32
N ILE A 110 -2.96 -5.54 6.10
CA ILE A 110 -2.15 -4.82 5.11
C ILE A 110 -3.02 -4.59 3.89
N LEU A 111 -3.35 -3.33 3.62
CA LEU A 111 -4.05 -2.91 2.41
C LEU A 111 -3.07 -2.19 1.48
N ILE A 112 -2.86 -2.74 0.29
CA ILE A 112 -2.07 -2.11 -0.77
C ILE A 112 -2.98 -1.82 -1.95
N GLN A 113 -2.97 -0.58 -2.42
CA GLN A 113 -3.65 -0.18 -3.65
C GLN A 113 -2.71 0.61 -4.56
N ALA A 114 -2.48 0.11 -5.77
CA ALA A 114 -1.59 0.72 -6.75
C ALA A 114 -2.10 0.51 -8.18
N GLY A 115 -1.60 1.31 -9.12
CA GLY A 115 -1.77 1.07 -10.54
C GLY A 115 -0.89 -0.07 -11.03
N SER A 116 0.38 -0.10 -10.64
CA SER A 116 1.26 -1.26 -10.83
C SER A 116 2.09 -1.52 -9.58
N MET A 117 2.57 -2.75 -9.42
CA MET A 117 3.41 -3.13 -8.29
C MET A 117 4.54 -4.06 -8.74
N GLU A 118 5.75 -3.70 -8.35
CA GLU A 118 6.94 -4.53 -8.51
C GLU A 118 7.57 -4.77 -7.14
N ALA A 119 7.79 -6.03 -6.80
CA ALA A 119 8.48 -6.43 -5.59
C ALA A 119 9.66 -7.34 -5.93
N ASP A 120 10.87 -6.91 -5.58
CA ASP A 120 12.11 -7.66 -5.75
C ASP A 120 12.77 -7.89 -4.38
N ALA A 121 13.11 -9.15 -4.09
CA ALA A 121 13.70 -9.57 -2.82
C ALA A 121 12.98 -9.02 -1.58
N SER A 122 11.65 -8.87 -1.67
CA SER A 122 10.83 -8.13 -0.71
C SER A 122 9.73 -8.98 -0.07
N ALA A 123 9.26 -8.60 1.11
CA ALA A 123 8.22 -9.33 1.82
C ALA A 123 7.10 -8.43 2.34
N ILE A 124 5.86 -8.88 2.16
CA ILE A 124 4.66 -8.36 2.83
C ILE A 124 4.15 -9.47 3.74
N ILE A 125 4.03 -9.20 5.05
CA ILE A 125 3.77 -10.22 6.06
C ILE A 125 2.72 -9.72 7.05
N ALA A 126 1.62 -10.45 7.18
CA ALA A 126 0.56 -10.20 8.15
C ALA A 126 0.19 -11.47 8.91
N ASP A 127 1.20 -12.21 9.35
CA ASP A 127 0.99 -13.50 10.00
C ASP A 127 0.36 -13.32 11.40
N ASN A 128 -0.62 -14.15 11.73
CA ASN A 128 -1.18 -14.24 13.07
C ASN A 128 -0.38 -15.23 13.91
N THR A 129 0.33 -14.71 14.91
CA THR A 129 1.22 -15.49 15.78
C THR A 129 0.62 -15.75 17.17
N GLY A 130 -0.56 -15.21 17.47
CA GLY A 130 -1.19 -15.31 18.79
C GLY A 130 -2.49 -16.10 18.81
N SER A 131 -3.14 -16.09 19.97
CA SER A 131 -4.36 -16.88 20.22
C SER A 131 -5.63 -16.21 19.71
N GLU A 132 -5.60 -14.90 19.45
CA GLU A 132 -6.76 -14.20 18.93
C GLU A 132 -6.99 -14.50 17.46
N ASN A 133 -8.25 -14.50 17.02
CA ASN A 133 -8.56 -14.65 15.61
C ASN A 133 -8.24 -13.36 14.86
N ALA A 134 -7.74 -13.47 13.64
CA ALA A 134 -7.51 -12.32 12.80
C ALA A 134 -8.83 -11.68 12.39
N GLN A 135 -8.90 -10.37 12.61
CA GLN A 135 -10.06 -9.54 12.25
C GLN A 135 -10.11 -9.31 10.74
N ASP A 136 -8.94 -9.13 10.12
CA ASP A 136 -8.73 -8.87 8.70
C ASP A 136 -7.54 -9.68 8.15
N GLY A 137 -7.11 -9.41 6.93
CA GLY A 137 -5.92 -10.04 6.33
C GLY A 137 -5.15 -9.10 5.40
N THR A 138 -4.29 -9.68 4.57
CA THR A 138 -3.57 -8.92 3.53
C THR A 138 -4.41 -8.81 2.27
N GLU A 139 -4.60 -7.58 1.78
CA GLU A 139 -5.29 -7.27 0.54
C GLU A 139 -4.40 -6.42 -0.37
N VAL A 140 -4.07 -6.96 -1.54
CA VAL A 140 -3.27 -6.27 -2.57
C VAL A 140 -4.13 -6.07 -3.81
N ARG A 141 -4.38 -4.81 -4.17
CA ARG A 141 -5.16 -4.39 -5.33
C ARG A 141 -4.25 -3.64 -6.30
N VAL A 142 -4.03 -4.25 -7.45
CA VAL A 142 -3.21 -3.66 -8.52
C VAL A 142 -4.07 -3.53 -9.77
N GLY A 143 -4.16 -2.33 -10.33
CA GLY A 143 -4.94 -2.08 -11.55
C GLY A 143 -4.31 -2.68 -12.82
N GLY A 144 -2.99 -2.86 -12.80
CA GLY A 144 -2.17 -3.39 -13.88
C GLY A 144 -1.33 -4.58 -13.43
N MET A 145 -0.02 -4.52 -13.67
CA MET A 145 0.89 -5.63 -13.40
C MET A 145 1.31 -5.70 -11.93
N LEU A 146 1.21 -6.91 -11.35
CA LEU A 146 1.85 -7.30 -10.10
C LEU A 146 3.00 -8.25 -10.41
N GLU A 147 4.23 -7.83 -10.16
CA GLU A 147 5.43 -8.63 -10.39
C GLU A 147 6.15 -8.94 -9.08
N LEU A 148 6.47 -10.22 -8.85
CA LEU A 148 7.19 -10.71 -7.67
C LEU A 148 8.47 -11.43 -8.15
N ILE A 149 9.64 -10.89 -7.81
CA ILE A 149 10.94 -11.32 -8.32
C ILE A 149 11.89 -11.66 -7.16
N SER A 150 12.91 -12.48 -7.44
CA SER A 150 13.99 -12.84 -6.51
C SER A 150 13.52 -13.32 -5.12
N GLY A 151 12.46 -14.12 -5.10
CA GLY A 151 11.90 -14.67 -3.85
C GLY A 151 11.00 -13.70 -3.09
N ALA A 152 10.56 -12.61 -3.73
CA ALA A 152 9.55 -11.73 -3.17
C ALA A 152 8.27 -12.50 -2.85
N LYS A 153 7.62 -12.13 -1.74
CA LYS A 153 6.47 -12.88 -1.21
C LYS A 153 5.44 -11.99 -0.52
N ILE A 154 4.19 -12.46 -0.56
CA ILE A 154 3.07 -11.95 0.23
C ILE A 154 2.61 -13.11 1.13
N SER A 155 2.64 -12.92 2.44
CA SER A 155 2.29 -13.94 3.45
C SER A 155 1.21 -13.44 4.38
N SER A 156 0.22 -14.28 4.61
CA SER A 156 -0.79 -14.14 5.64
C SER A 156 -1.08 -15.54 6.15
N SER A 157 -0.35 -15.97 7.16
CA SER A 157 -0.43 -17.32 7.74
C SER A 157 -0.82 -17.27 9.20
N THR A 158 -1.49 -18.32 9.68
CA THR A 158 -1.76 -18.49 11.11
C THR A 158 -0.84 -19.54 11.72
N TRP A 159 -0.11 -19.17 12.78
CA TRP A 159 0.90 -20.01 13.42
C TRP A 159 0.52 -20.46 14.84
N SER A 160 -0.67 -20.08 15.33
CA SER A 160 -1.16 -20.37 16.68
C SER A 160 -2.66 -20.75 16.65
N GLU A 161 -3.34 -20.74 17.81
CA GLU A 161 -4.74 -21.21 17.97
C GLU A 161 -5.77 -20.31 17.28
N GLY A 162 -5.43 -19.04 17.03
CA GLY A 162 -6.25 -18.14 16.23
C GLY A 162 -6.46 -18.66 14.80
N ASN A 163 -7.42 -18.10 14.07
CA ASN A 163 -7.56 -18.30 12.62
C ASN A 163 -7.23 -17.01 11.86
N GLU A 164 -6.88 -17.11 10.58
CA GLU A 164 -6.87 -15.98 9.64
C GLU A 164 -8.30 -15.61 9.18
N CYS A 165 -8.52 -14.37 8.72
CA CYS A 165 -9.82 -13.95 8.19
C CYS A 165 -10.28 -14.86 7.04
N VAL A 166 -11.49 -15.42 7.14
CA VAL A 166 -12.21 -16.02 6.00
C VAL A 166 -12.95 -14.91 5.26
N CYS A 167 -12.22 -14.12 4.49
CA CYS A 167 -12.77 -12.97 3.77
C CYS A 167 -13.45 -13.43 2.45
N ASN A 168 -14.75 -13.75 2.51
CA ASN A 168 -15.60 -13.99 1.32
C ASN A 168 -15.78 -12.68 0.53
N ASP A 169 -15.54 -12.73 -0.79
CA ASP A 169 -15.99 -11.80 -1.85
C ASP A 169 -14.89 -11.31 -2.83
N LEU A 170 -15.14 -11.67 -4.11
CA LEU A 170 -14.73 -11.13 -5.44
C LEU A 170 -13.26 -11.26 -5.94
N PRO A 171 -12.93 -11.08 -7.26
CA PRO A 171 -11.65 -11.42 -7.94
C PRO A 171 -10.80 -10.19 -8.40
N PRO A 172 -9.53 -10.32 -8.90
CA PRO A 172 -8.57 -11.41 -8.78
C PRO A 172 -7.63 -11.12 -7.59
N PHE A 173 -7.84 -11.81 -6.48
CA PHE A 173 -7.13 -11.54 -5.24
C PHE A 173 -6.12 -12.64 -4.96
N VAL A 174 -4.92 -12.26 -4.51
CA VAL A 174 -4.03 -13.15 -3.79
C VAL A 174 -4.57 -13.27 -2.37
N LYS A 175 -5.31 -14.36 -2.07
CA LYS A 175 -5.79 -14.68 -0.71
C LYS A 175 -4.98 -15.87 -0.16
N GLY A 176 -4.24 -15.65 0.91
CA GLY A 176 -3.64 -16.73 1.70
C GLY A 176 -4.72 -17.47 2.48
N GLY A 177 -4.72 -18.79 2.42
CA GLY A 177 -5.64 -19.67 3.15
C GLY A 177 -4.89 -20.90 3.67
N ARG A 178 -5.33 -21.43 4.82
CA ARG A 178 -4.72 -22.44 5.69
C ARG A 178 -3.59 -23.24 5.03
N GLY A 179 -2.36 -22.92 5.43
CA GLY A 179 -1.14 -23.63 5.02
C GLY A 179 -0.63 -23.33 3.60
N GLY A 180 -1.16 -22.31 2.93
CA GLY A 180 -0.77 -21.92 1.58
C GLY A 180 0.34 -20.87 1.55
N PHE A 181 1.57 -21.28 1.26
CA PHE A 181 2.57 -20.37 0.69
C PHE A 181 2.13 -19.99 -0.73
N LEU A 182 1.78 -18.72 -0.96
CA LEU A 182 1.68 -18.16 -2.30
C LEU A 182 3.10 -17.76 -2.77
N THR A 183 3.87 -18.77 -3.17
CA THR A 183 5.09 -18.58 -3.96
C THR A 183 4.69 -18.63 -5.43
N MET A 184 4.50 -17.46 -6.06
CA MET A 184 4.42 -17.41 -7.52
C MET A 184 5.82 -17.73 -8.06
N LYS A 185 6.06 -18.97 -8.49
CA LYS A 185 7.28 -19.31 -9.20
C LYS A 185 7.26 -18.61 -10.56
N SER A 186 8.20 -17.68 -10.77
CA SER A 186 8.61 -17.25 -12.10
C SER A 186 9.23 -18.47 -12.81
N GLU A 187 8.52 -19.05 -13.77
CA GLU A 187 9.12 -19.92 -14.77
C GLU A 187 9.61 -19.04 -15.94
N LYS A 188 10.88 -19.25 -16.31
CA LYS A 188 11.50 -18.71 -17.52
C LYS A 188 10.83 -19.22 -18.78
#